data_AF-A0A932E1X7-F1
#
_entry.id   AF-A0A932E1X7-F1
#
_cell.length_a   1.000
_cell.length_b   1.000
_cell.length_c   1.000
_cell.angle_alpha   90.00
_cell.angle_beta   90.00
_cell.angle_gamma   90.00
#
_symmetry.space_group_name_H-M   'P 1'
#
loop_
_entity.id
_entity.type
_entity.pdbx_description
1 polymer ?
#
loop_
_entity_poly.entity_id
_entity_poly.type
_entity_poly.pdbx_seq_one_letter_code
_entity_poly.pdbx_strand_id
1 'polypeptide(L)'
;MGVFKLDPEVYKRYKDEVLKLCNSFQRIDRPGLSDKQIAAKLGLDERTVTEIRCVAERDCYGLDEWEKAIEFKRRATLEWSALALKRPDLRESS
;
A
#
# COMPACT_ATOMS: atom_id res chain seq x y z
N MET A 1 -18.01 10.04 7.52
CA MET A 1 -16.55 10.04 7.29
C MET A 1 -15.91 10.66 8.52
N GLY A 2 -15.18 9.89 9.33
CA GLY A 2 -14.52 10.40 10.53
C GLY A 2 -13.27 11.18 10.13
N VAL A 3 -13.10 12.39 10.68
CA VAL A 3 -11.86 13.16 10.52
C VAL A 3 -10.78 12.46 11.34
N PHE A 4 -9.78 11.91 10.66
CA PHE A 4 -8.62 11.26 11.28
C PHE A 4 -7.73 12.31 11.95
N LYS A 5 -7.27 12.03 13.17
CA LYS A 5 -6.38 12.91 13.95
C LYS A 5 -5.15 12.09 14.36
N LEU A 6 -4.26 11.86 13.41
CA LEU A 6 -2.92 11.38 13.73
C LEU A 6 -2.12 12.53 14.35
N ASP A 7 -1.54 12.28 15.52
CA ASP A 7 -0.65 13.24 16.17
C ASP A 7 0.63 13.43 15.32
N PRO A 8 1.04 14.67 14.97
CA PRO A 8 2.22 14.93 14.16
C PRO A 8 3.53 14.40 14.73
N GLU A 9 3.67 14.38 16.05
CA GLU A 9 4.88 13.89 16.73
C GLU A 9 4.93 12.37 16.72
N VAL A 10 3.78 11.70 16.87
CA VAL A 10 3.67 10.25 16.67
C VAL A 10 4.00 9.88 15.22
N TYR A 11 3.49 10.64 14.25
CA TYR A 11 3.82 10.42 12.85
C TYR A 11 5.31 10.52 12.57
N LYS A 12 5.96 11.63 12.97
CA LYS A 12 7.40 11.84 12.77
C LYS A 12 8.24 10.73 13.38
N ARG A 13 7.84 10.22 14.55
CA ARG A 13 8.59 9.20 15.28
C ARG A 13 8.55 7.83 14.60
N TYR A 14 7.40 7.45 14.05
CA TYR A 14 7.16 6.07 13.61
C TYR A 14 7.05 5.88 12.10
N LYS A 15 6.96 6.95 11.29
CA LYS A 15 6.77 6.83 9.83
C LYS A 15 7.77 5.89 9.16
N ASP A 16 9.06 6.03 9.45
CA ASP A 16 10.12 5.30 8.74
C ASP A 16 10.13 3.82 9.14
N GLU A 17 9.80 3.54 10.40
CA GLU A 17 9.73 2.18 10.93
C GLU A 17 8.48 1.44 10.43
N VAL A 18 7.33 2.13 10.37
CA VAL A 18 6.10 1.59 9.77
C VAL A 18 6.33 1.29 8.28
N LEU A 19 6.91 2.22 7.52
CA LEU A 19 7.23 2.03 6.09
C LEU A 19 8.17 0.85 5.83
N LYS A 20 9.13 0.61 6.73
CA LYS A 20 10.08 -0.50 6.61
C LYS A 20 9.44 -1.86 6.87
N LEU A 21 8.38 -1.90 7.68
CA LEU A 21 7.71 -3.14 8.10
C LEU A 21 6.51 -3.49 7.22
N CYS A 22 5.83 -2.51 6.63
CA CYS A 22 4.67 -2.74 5.78
C CYS A 22 5.05 -3.14 4.34
N ASN A 23 4.07 -3.67 3.62
CA ASN A 23 4.22 -4.13 2.23
C ASN A 23 4.09 -3.00 1.18
N SER A 24 4.14 -1.74 1.61
CA SER A 24 3.77 -0.60 0.76
C SER A 24 4.71 -0.38 -0.42
N PHE A 25 5.97 -0.81 -0.29
CA PHE A 25 6.88 -1.02 -1.41
C PHE A 25 6.99 -2.53 -1.60
N GLN A 26 6.39 -3.06 -2.67
CA GLN A 26 6.42 -4.50 -2.92
C GLN A 26 7.87 -5.02 -2.95
N ARG A 27 8.23 -5.81 -1.94
CA ARG A 27 9.50 -6.53 -1.89
C ARG A 27 9.22 -7.99 -2.21
N ILE A 28 9.65 -8.43 -3.40
CA ILE A 28 9.43 -9.80 -3.90
C ILE A 28 10.05 -10.85 -2.96
N ASP A 29 11.10 -10.48 -2.22
CA ASP A 29 11.89 -11.36 -1.37
C ASP A 29 11.39 -11.48 0.08
N ARG A 30 10.52 -10.57 0.56
CA ARG A 30 10.03 -10.57 1.95
C ARG A 30 8.60 -10.04 2.06
N PRO A 31 7.63 -10.86 2.49
CA PRO A 31 6.32 -10.34 2.83
C PRO A 31 6.44 -9.43 4.06
N GLY A 32 6.00 -8.19 3.91
CA GLY A 32 5.80 -7.23 5.00
C GLY A 32 4.72 -7.69 5.98
N LEU A 33 4.73 -7.05 7.14
CA LEU A 33 3.81 -7.30 8.25
C LEU A 33 2.46 -6.60 8.02
N SER A 34 1.40 -7.15 8.62
CA SER A 34 0.10 -6.46 8.71
C SER A 34 0.14 -5.32 9.72
N ASP A 35 -0.77 -4.35 9.59
CA ASP A 35 -0.86 -3.20 10.51
C ASP A 35 -1.04 -3.65 11.97
N LYS A 36 -1.82 -4.72 12.21
CA LYS A 36 -1.97 -5.34 13.53
C LYS A 36 -0.65 -5.91 14.08
N GLN A 37 0.15 -6.56 13.24
CA GLN A 37 1.45 -7.10 13.65
C GLN A 37 2.47 -5.99 13.93
N ILE A 38 2.44 -4.93 13.12
CA ILE A 38 3.27 -3.74 13.33
C ILE A 38 2.87 -3.04 14.63
N ALA A 39 1.56 -2.88 14.89
CA ALA A 39 1.03 -2.29 16.11
C ALA A 39 1.49 -3.04 17.37
N ALA A 40 1.38 -4.38 17.37
CA ALA A 40 1.87 -5.22 18.45
C ALA A 40 3.38 -5.08 18.67
N LYS A 41 4.16 -4.90 17.59
CA LYS A 41 5.62 -4.75 17.67
C LYS A 41 6.06 -3.39 18.19
N LEU A 42 5.34 -2.33 17.82
CA LEU A 42 5.68 -0.94 18.16
C LEU A 42 4.99 -0.43 19.43
N GLY A 43 4.10 -1.24 20.03
CA GLY A 43 3.29 -0.81 21.18
C GLY A 43 2.28 0.28 20.82
N LEU A 44 1.76 0.25 19.60
CA LEU A 44 0.80 1.21 19.07
C LEU A 44 -0.57 0.56 18.89
N ASP A 45 -1.59 1.39 18.67
CA ASP A 45 -2.88 0.95 18.18
C ASP A 45 -2.84 0.68 16.67
N GLU A 46 -3.57 -0.33 16.20
CA GLU A 46 -3.65 -0.73 14.79
C GLU A 46 -4.13 0.41 13.89
N ARG A 47 -5.07 1.23 14.38
CA ARG A 47 -5.58 2.39 13.63
C ARG A 47 -4.50 3.46 13.46
N THR A 48 -3.71 3.73 14.49
CA THR A 48 -2.56 4.65 14.45
C THR A 48 -1.53 4.19 13.42
N VAL A 49 -1.21 2.90 13.40
CA VAL A 49 -0.32 2.32 12.39
C VAL A 49 -0.89 2.46 10.97
N THR A 50 -2.18 2.19 10.80
CA THR A 50 -2.87 2.35 9.52
C THR A 50 -2.78 3.80 9.02
N GLU A 51 -3.02 4.77 9.91
CA GLU A 51 -2.94 6.19 9.58
C GLU A 51 -1.51 6.61 9.22
N ILE A 52 -0.51 6.18 10.01
CA ILE A 52 0.91 6.42 9.71
C ILE A 52 1.25 5.85 8.34
N ARG A 53 0.86 4.61 8.06
CA ARG A 53 1.17 3.94 6.80
C ARG A 53 0.55 4.69 5.62
N CYS A 54 -0.73 5.05 5.68
CA CYS A 54 -1.40 5.79 4.61
C CYS A 54 -0.75 7.15 4.31
N VAL A 55 -0.37 7.90 5.35
CA VAL A 55 0.28 9.22 5.18
C VAL A 55 1.71 9.05 4.69
N ALA A 56 2.48 8.12 5.26
CA ALA A 56 3.87 7.88 4.90
C ALA A 56 4.02 7.33 3.47
N GLU A 57 3.11 6.46 3.03
CA GLU A 57 3.03 6.03 1.63
C GLU A 57 2.86 7.21 0.68
N ARG A 58 1.96 8.13 1.04
CA ARG A 58 1.69 9.33 0.23
C ARG A 58 2.87 10.30 0.23
N ASP A 59 3.57 10.43 1.36
CA ASP A 59 4.77 11.28 1.48
C ASP A 59 5.95 10.76 0.63
N CYS A 60 5.98 9.46 0.31
CA CYS A 60 7.08 8.85 -0.44
C CYS A 60 7.00 9.02 -1.96
N TYR A 61 5.84 9.35 -2.52
CA TYR A 61 5.67 9.48 -3.97
C TYR A 61 5.27 10.91 -4.30
N GLY A 62 6.03 11.55 -5.19
CA GLY A 62 5.54 12.74 -5.88
C GLY A 62 4.26 12.40 -6.65
N LEU A 63 3.38 13.40 -6.87
CA LEU A 63 2.14 13.21 -7.64
C LEU A 63 2.41 12.52 -9.00
N ASP A 64 3.54 12.85 -9.62
CA ASP A 64 3.98 12.26 -10.89
C ASP A 64 4.26 10.75 -10.81
N GLU A 65 4.77 10.24 -9.68
CA GLU A 65 5.02 8.81 -9.50
C GLU A 65 3.72 8.04 -9.24
N TRP A 66 2.75 8.67 -8.55
CA TRP A 66 1.40 8.13 -8.41
C TRP A 66 0.70 7.98 -9.76
N GLU A 67 0.77 9.00 -10.62
CA GLU A 67 0.20 8.95 -11.96
C GLU A 67 0.81 7.82 -12.80
N LYS A 68 2.14 7.67 -12.78
CA LYS A 68 2.83 6.57 -13.45
C LYS A 68 2.39 5.20 -12.94
N ALA A 69 2.23 5.04 -11.62
CA ALA A 69 1.79 3.77 -11.03
C ALA A 69 0.34 3.43 -11.40
N ILE A 70 -0.56 4.43 -11.41
CA ILE A 70 -1.95 4.28 -11.86
C ILE A 70 -1.97 3.88 -13.34
N GLU A 71 -1.18 4.54 -14.17
CA GLU A 71 -1.11 4.28 -15.61
C GLU A 71 -0.54 2.89 -15.91
N PHE A 72 0.49 2.46 -15.18
CA PHE A 72 1.03 1.11 -15.27
C PHE A 72 -0.04 0.05 -14.95
N LYS A 73 -0.75 0.19 -13.82
CA LYS A 73 -1.82 -0.74 -13.42
C LYS A 73 -2.95 -0.75 -14.45
N ARG A 74 -3.36 0.42 -14.94
CA ARG A 74 -4.40 0.55 -15.97
C ARG A 74 -4.01 -0.16 -17.26
N ARG A 75 -2.77 0.04 -17.73
CA ARG A 75 -2.23 -0.67 -18.90
C ARG A 75 -2.22 -2.18 -18.69
N ALA A 76 -1.71 -2.65 -17.55
CA ALA A 76 -1.69 -4.08 -17.24
C ALA A 76 -3.10 -4.69 -17.23
N THR A 77 -4.09 -3.99 -16.65
CA THR A 77 -5.49 -4.44 -16.67
C THR A 77 -6.07 -4.48 -18.08
N LEU A 78 -5.78 -3.48 -18.92
CA LEU A 78 -6.24 -3.45 -20.30
C LEU A 78 -5.60 -4.56 -21.15
N GLU A 79 -4.29 -4.77 -20.99
CA GLU A 79 -3.54 -5.85 -21.65
C GLU A 79 -4.08 -7.22 -21.23
N TRP A 80 -4.31 -7.44 -19.94
CA TRP A 80 -4.90 -8.67 -19.43
C TRP A 80 -6.32 -8.90 -19.95
N SER A 81 -7.16 -7.85 -19.95
CA SER A 81 -8.52 -7.91 -20.47
C SER A 81 -8.55 -8.23 -21.97
N ALA A 82 -7.64 -7.64 -22.74
CA ALA A 82 -7.49 -7.94 -24.16
C ALA A 82 -6.99 -9.37 -24.40
N LEU A 83 -6.11 -9.89 -23.53
CA LEU A 83 -5.65 -11.27 -23.57
C LEU A 83 -6.80 -12.25 -23.27
N ALA A 84 -7.59 -11.98 -22.23
CA ALA A 84 -8.75 -12.78 -21.85
C ALA A 84 -9.85 -12.80 -22.92
N LEU A 85 -10.04 -11.71 -23.67
CA LEU A 85 -10.95 -11.68 -24.84
C LEU A 85 -10.44 -12.52 -26.01
N LYS A 86 -9.12 -12.68 -26.16
CA LYS A 86 -8.49 -13.52 -27.20
C LYS A 86 -8.37 -14.99 -26.79
N ARG A 87 -8.52 -15.30 -25.49
CA ARG A 87 -8.42 -16.63 -24.89
C ARG A 87 -9.51 -16.82 -23.82
N PRO A 88 -10.74 -17.18 -24.24
CA PRO A 88 -11.88 -17.29 -23.33
C PRO A 88 -11.69 -18.38 -22.24
N ASP A 89 -10.77 -19.33 -22.46
CA ASP A 89 -10.33 -20.36 -21.53
C ASP A 89 -9.67 -19.82 -20.25
N LEU A 90 -9.11 -18.60 -20.28
CA LEU A 90 -8.49 -17.96 -19.11
C LEU A 90 -9.50 -17.31 -18.16
N ARG A 91 -10.78 -17.26 -18.53
CA ARG A 91 -11.83 -16.57 -17.76
C ARG A 91 -12.42 -17.42 -16.63
N GLU A 92 -12.25 -18.74 -16.69
CA GLU A 92 -12.87 -19.71 -15.75
C GLU A 92 -11.93 -20.24 -14.65
N SER A 93 -10.69 -19.76 -14.56
CA SER A 93 -9.67 -20.26 -13.62
C SER A 93 -9.48 -19.39 -12.36
N SER A 94 -10.48 -18.57 -12.00
CA SER A 94 -10.48 -17.74 -10.77
C SER A 94 -11.42 -18.29 -9.70
#